data_AF-A0A1J0R4Z8-F1
#
_entry.id   AF-A0A1J0R4Z8-F1
#
_cell.length_a   1.000
_cell.length_b   1.000
_cell.length_c   1.000
_cell.angle_alpha   90.00
_cell.angle_beta   90.00
_cell.angle_gamma   90.00
#
_symmetry.space_group_name_H-M   'P 1'
#
loop_
_entity.id
_entity.type
_entity.pdbx_description
1 polymer ?
#
loop_
_entity_poly.entity_id
_entity_poly.type
_entity_poly.pdbx_seq_one_letter_code
_entity_poly.pdbx_strand_id
1 'polypeptide(L)'
;MVAAATAAAADKCVEEATAQARNIQEKAIKAVALGALQAGRISELVHLLKKMSAGGATTGFCLTADGTNALTDTKVDEIDCETLTPKLDAEALDYAEQQFTDTGFGLVTTGDAKESRAGDKCILLHKADTNSPAANDIFQNKGPHLLGDGLLSVSAHTTNVEATITALNSIATGGKVAKAQHPYDHLYNAIAALKEAKPHSCGKDEASVMEGLINDGSVATELANMIKTREPDLPDGEDAKQAEAILTAIAAKDNNRGKSIRDKILKTKIDKVKNGNRIETAISEISSAAERRTGYLLEHNKTRIQLAELSKQLTATRQKKEKADAPKNN
;
A
#
# COMPACT_ATOMS: atom_id res chain seq x y z
N MET A 1 3.09 -23.41 24.60
CA MET A 1 2.08 -22.34 24.58
C MET A 1 2.66 -21.04 24.03
N VAL A 2 3.70 -20.45 24.64
CA VAL A 2 4.29 -19.18 24.14
C VAL A 2 4.81 -19.26 22.71
N ALA A 3 5.56 -20.30 22.32
CA ALA A 3 5.99 -20.47 20.92
C ALA A 3 4.80 -20.55 19.92
N ALA A 4 3.68 -21.15 20.34
CA ALA A 4 2.47 -21.22 19.53
C ALA A 4 1.74 -19.87 19.47
N ALA A 5 1.70 -19.12 20.57
CA ALA A 5 1.17 -17.75 20.59
C ALA A 5 2.03 -16.79 19.74
N THR A 6 3.36 -16.95 19.76
CA THR A 6 4.27 -16.20 18.88
C THR A 6 4.04 -16.53 17.42
N ALA A 7 3.83 -17.81 17.08
CA ALA A 7 3.47 -18.21 15.72
C ALA A 7 2.12 -17.62 15.29
N ALA A 8 1.09 -17.71 16.14
CA ALA A 8 -0.23 -17.14 15.85
C ALA A 8 -0.19 -15.62 15.67
N ALA A 9 0.58 -14.90 16.50
CA ALA A 9 0.78 -13.46 16.35
C ALA A 9 1.52 -13.11 15.05
N ALA A 10 2.50 -13.92 14.65
CA ALA A 10 3.20 -13.75 13.37
C ALA A 10 2.27 -14.03 12.18
N ASP A 11 1.45 -15.07 12.23
CA ASP A 11 0.45 -15.37 11.19
C ASP A 11 -0.54 -14.21 11.03
N LYS A 12 -1.07 -13.68 12.14
CA LYS A 12 -1.95 -12.50 12.13
C LYS A 12 -1.27 -11.27 11.55
N CYS A 13 -0.01 -11.02 11.90
CA CYS A 13 0.76 -9.93 11.31
C CYS A 13 0.91 -10.10 9.79
N VAL A 14 1.16 -11.32 9.31
CA VAL A 14 1.24 -11.61 7.87
C VAL A 14 -0.11 -11.40 7.18
N GLU A 15 -1.22 -11.76 7.82
CA GLU A 15 -2.58 -11.48 7.33
C GLU A 15 -2.83 -9.98 7.20
N GLU A 16 -2.50 -9.19 8.22
CA GLU A 16 -2.60 -7.72 8.23
C GLU A 16 -1.69 -7.09 7.16
N ALA A 17 -0.44 -7.54 7.07
CA ALA A 17 0.51 -7.13 6.04
C ALA A 17 -0.03 -7.40 4.62
N THR A 18 -0.62 -8.58 4.42
CA THR A 18 -1.19 -8.99 3.13
C THR A 18 -2.42 -8.14 2.79
N ALA A 19 -3.30 -7.89 3.75
CA ALA A 19 -4.46 -7.03 3.57
C ALA A 19 -4.04 -5.59 3.22
N GLN A 20 -3.03 -5.07 3.91
CA GLN A 20 -2.50 -3.74 3.63
C GLN A 20 -1.80 -3.67 2.26
N ALA A 21 -1.06 -4.71 1.87
CA ALA A 21 -0.46 -4.81 0.55
C ALA A 21 -1.53 -4.79 -0.56
N ARG A 22 -2.64 -5.52 -0.39
CA ARG A 22 -3.78 -5.46 -1.33
C ARG A 22 -4.39 -4.07 -1.40
N ASN A 23 -4.59 -3.41 -0.26
CA ASN A 23 -5.11 -2.03 -0.24
C ASN A 23 -4.18 -1.05 -0.97
N ILE A 24 -2.86 -1.18 -0.79
CA ILE A 24 -1.86 -0.39 -1.51
C ILE A 24 -1.94 -0.68 -3.01
N GLN A 25 -2.03 -1.95 -3.42
CA GLN A 25 -2.15 -2.33 -4.82
C GLN A 25 -3.39 -1.72 -5.49
N GLU A 26 -4.56 -1.75 -4.85
CA GLU A 26 -5.77 -1.15 -5.37
C GLU A 26 -5.62 0.37 -5.59
N LYS A 27 -5.03 1.06 -4.60
CA LYS A 27 -4.72 2.50 -4.71
C LYS A 27 -3.71 2.79 -5.82
N ALA A 28 -2.67 1.96 -5.93
CA ALA A 28 -1.62 2.08 -6.93
C ALA A 28 -2.18 1.92 -8.34
N ILE A 29 -2.97 0.87 -8.58
CA ILE A 29 -3.63 0.64 -9.87
C ILE A 29 -4.48 1.84 -10.26
N LYS A 30 -5.27 2.38 -9.33
CA LYS A 30 -6.11 3.56 -9.60
C LYS A 30 -5.29 4.81 -9.93
N ALA A 31 -4.24 5.09 -9.15
CA ALA A 31 -3.37 6.23 -9.39
C ALA A 31 -2.63 6.12 -10.73
N VAL A 32 -2.09 4.93 -11.05
CA VAL A 32 -1.41 4.66 -12.31
C VAL A 32 -2.36 4.78 -13.50
N ALA A 33 -3.56 4.19 -13.41
CA ALA A 33 -4.53 4.24 -14.51
C ALA A 33 -4.98 5.68 -14.81
N LEU A 34 -5.29 6.46 -13.76
CA LEU A 34 -5.68 7.86 -13.94
C LEU A 34 -4.49 8.72 -14.40
N GLY A 35 -3.29 8.46 -13.86
CA GLY A 35 -2.08 9.18 -14.26
C GLY A 35 -1.74 8.95 -15.72
N ALA A 36 -1.78 7.68 -16.18
CA ALA A 36 -1.57 7.32 -17.57
C ALA A 36 -2.64 7.94 -18.49
N LEU A 37 -3.90 7.95 -18.07
CA LEU A 37 -4.98 8.57 -18.84
C LEU A 37 -4.72 10.07 -19.05
N GLN A 38 -4.36 10.81 -17.99
CA GLN A 38 -4.10 12.25 -18.10
C GLN A 38 -2.82 12.54 -18.85
N ALA A 39 -1.74 11.81 -18.58
CA ALA A 39 -0.49 11.94 -19.32
C ALA A 39 -0.71 11.70 -20.82
N GLY A 40 -1.51 10.71 -21.20
CA GLY A 40 -1.89 10.45 -22.58
C GLY A 40 -2.68 11.59 -23.21
N ARG A 41 -3.68 12.14 -22.51
CA ARG A 41 -4.50 13.28 -22.99
C ARG A 41 -3.66 14.54 -23.20
N ILE A 42 -2.73 14.82 -22.28
CA ILE A 42 -1.80 15.96 -22.40
C ILE A 42 -0.84 15.72 -23.55
N SER A 43 -0.24 14.53 -23.63
CA SER A 43 0.74 14.19 -24.66
C SER A 43 0.13 14.26 -26.05
N GLU A 44 -1.09 13.76 -26.24
CA GLU A 44 -1.81 13.84 -27.52
C GLU A 44 -2.14 15.29 -27.90
N LEU A 45 -2.57 16.11 -26.95
CA LEU A 45 -2.80 17.53 -27.21
C LEU A 45 -1.50 18.21 -27.68
N VAL A 46 -0.40 18.04 -26.95
CA VAL A 46 0.89 18.62 -27.32
C VAL A 46 1.37 18.07 -28.68
N HIS A 47 1.21 16.77 -28.91
CA HIS A 47 1.55 16.13 -30.18
C HIS A 47 0.79 16.76 -31.36
N LEU A 48 -0.53 16.89 -31.23
CA LEU A 48 -1.37 17.51 -32.23
C LEU A 48 -0.91 18.95 -32.51
N LEU A 49 -0.66 19.76 -31.47
CA LEU A 49 -0.18 21.14 -31.63
C LEU A 49 1.18 21.19 -32.35
N LYS A 50 2.08 20.23 -32.10
CA LYS A 50 3.34 20.09 -32.84
C LYS A 50 3.10 19.77 -34.31
N LYS A 51 2.25 18.78 -34.61
CA LYS A 51 1.91 18.41 -36.00
C LYS A 51 1.25 19.56 -36.77
N MET A 52 0.42 20.35 -36.10
CA MET A 52 -0.20 21.55 -36.67
C MET A 52 0.81 22.69 -36.92
N SER A 53 2.00 22.64 -36.31
CA SER A 53 3.08 23.60 -36.52
C SER A 53 4.08 23.17 -37.62
N ALA A 54 3.97 21.94 -38.11
CA ALA A 54 4.91 21.39 -39.09
C ALA A 54 4.81 22.14 -40.44
N GLY A 55 5.95 22.57 -40.97
CA GLY A 55 6.04 23.26 -42.26
C GLY A 55 5.72 24.77 -42.23
N GLY A 56 5.20 25.31 -41.12
CA GLY A 56 4.77 26.70 -40.97
C GLY A 56 5.69 27.56 -40.10
N ALA A 57 7.01 27.39 -40.22
CA ALA A 57 8.04 27.89 -39.29
C ALA A 57 7.83 29.31 -38.71
N THR A 58 7.29 30.26 -39.49
CA THR A 58 6.99 31.64 -39.07
C THR A 58 5.56 32.11 -39.42
N THR A 59 4.82 31.30 -40.17
CA THR A 59 3.53 31.69 -40.77
C THR A 59 2.34 31.06 -40.07
N GLY A 60 2.43 29.80 -39.66
CA GLY A 60 1.37 29.07 -38.99
C GLY A 60 1.93 28.04 -38.03
N PHE A 61 1.65 28.20 -36.74
CA PHE A 61 2.10 27.30 -35.69
C PHE A 61 1.22 27.42 -34.45
N CYS A 62 1.14 26.32 -33.69
CA CYS A 62 0.36 26.19 -32.47
C CYS A 62 1.20 26.03 -31.20
N LEU A 63 2.51 25.85 -31.35
CA LEU A 63 3.48 25.96 -30.26
C LEU A 63 4.58 26.91 -30.72
N THR A 64 4.96 27.84 -29.86
CA THR A 64 5.95 28.86 -30.18
C THR A 64 7.15 28.78 -29.26
N ALA A 65 8.34 28.99 -29.82
CA ALA A 65 9.56 29.12 -29.03
C ALA A 65 9.68 30.54 -28.43
N ASP A 66 9.22 31.56 -29.17
CA ASP A 66 9.52 32.96 -28.87
C ASP A 66 8.46 33.96 -29.37
N GLY A 67 7.25 33.50 -29.73
CA GLY A 67 6.16 34.30 -30.29
C GLY A 67 6.23 34.49 -31.82
N THR A 68 7.38 34.29 -32.43
CA THR A 68 7.61 34.52 -33.87
C THR A 68 7.86 33.23 -34.63
N ASN A 69 8.50 32.28 -33.96
CA ASN A 69 8.93 31.01 -34.53
C ASN A 69 8.19 29.83 -33.90
N ALA A 70 7.91 28.81 -34.72
CA ALA A 70 7.39 27.53 -34.26
C ALA A 70 8.39 26.84 -33.31
N LEU A 71 7.88 26.17 -32.27
CA LEU A 71 8.71 25.29 -31.44
C LEU A 71 9.02 24.00 -32.22
N THR A 72 10.31 23.76 -32.50
CA THR A 72 10.76 22.59 -33.27
C THR A 72 11.24 21.43 -32.40
N ASP A 73 11.43 21.65 -31.11
CA ASP A 73 11.88 20.60 -30.19
C ASP A 73 10.74 19.59 -29.93
N THR A 74 11.07 18.31 -29.99
CA THR A 74 10.14 17.22 -29.70
C THR A 74 10.05 16.94 -28.20
N LYS A 75 10.99 17.44 -27.40
CA LYS A 75 11.09 17.20 -25.96
C LYS A 75 10.68 18.42 -25.12
N VAL A 76 10.09 18.14 -23.97
CA VAL A 76 9.92 19.08 -22.84
C VAL A 76 10.33 18.32 -21.59
N ASP A 77 11.37 18.78 -20.87
CA ASP A 77 11.92 18.10 -19.69
C ASP A 77 12.12 16.59 -19.90
N GLU A 78 12.79 16.23 -21.01
CA GLU A 78 13.06 14.85 -21.44
C GLU A 78 11.84 14.02 -21.88
N ILE A 79 10.62 14.52 -21.70
CA ILE A 79 9.40 13.89 -22.23
C ILE A 79 9.30 14.21 -23.71
N ASP A 80 9.49 13.17 -24.53
CA ASP A 80 9.27 13.26 -25.96
C ASP A 80 7.78 13.12 -26.27
N CYS A 81 7.12 14.27 -26.53
CA CYS A 81 5.71 14.33 -26.89
C CYS A 81 5.42 13.77 -28.30
N GLU A 82 6.43 13.34 -29.06
CA GLU A 82 6.25 12.63 -30.33
C GLU A 82 6.23 11.12 -30.20
N THR A 83 6.99 10.54 -29.27
CA THR A 83 7.06 9.07 -29.14
C THR A 83 5.90 8.47 -28.36
N LEU A 84 5.15 9.29 -27.59
CA LEU A 84 3.93 8.92 -26.84
C LEU A 84 4.05 7.62 -25.99
N THR A 85 5.28 7.17 -25.71
CA THR A 85 5.55 5.87 -25.09
C THR A 85 6.07 6.13 -23.68
N PRO A 86 5.28 5.87 -22.62
CA PRO A 86 5.74 6.05 -21.27
C PRO A 86 6.80 5.00 -20.91
N LYS A 87 7.80 5.42 -20.15
CA LYS A 87 8.75 4.52 -19.49
C LYS A 87 8.06 3.88 -18.29
N LEU A 88 8.16 2.55 -18.16
CA LEU A 88 7.50 1.77 -17.10
C LEU A 88 8.52 1.14 -16.14
N ASP A 89 9.53 1.91 -15.75
CA ASP A 89 10.52 1.45 -14.77
C ASP A 89 9.98 1.64 -13.35
N ALA A 90 10.43 0.77 -12.45
CA ALA A 90 10.12 0.92 -11.03
C ALA A 90 10.84 2.15 -10.49
N GLU A 91 10.08 3.12 -10.00
CA GLU A 91 10.59 4.31 -9.35
C GLU A 91 10.04 4.43 -7.92
N ALA A 92 10.78 5.14 -7.08
CA ALA A 92 10.29 5.45 -5.75
C ALA A 92 9.04 6.33 -5.87
N LEU A 93 8.07 6.12 -4.98
CA LEU A 93 6.92 7.01 -4.83
C LEU A 93 7.37 8.29 -4.12
N ASP A 94 8.26 9.04 -4.75
CA ASP A 94 8.76 10.31 -4.29
C ASP A 94 8.28 11.40 -5.26
N TYR A 95 7.65 12.42 -4.72
CA TYR A 95 7.17 13.55 -5.49
C TYR A 95 7.93 14.76 -5.00
N ALA A 96 8.61 15.46 -5.92
CA ALA A 96 9.23 16.74 -5.58
C ALA A 96 8.17 17.64 -4.91
N GLU A 97 8.50 18.22 -3.76
CA GLU A 97 7.54 18.96 -2.93
C GLU A 97 6.79 20.06 -3.70
N GLN A 98 7.41 20.60 -4.75
CA GLN A 98 6.84 21.64 -5.61
C GLN A 98 5.87 21.10 -6.67
N GLN A 99 5.94 19.82 -7.03
CA GLN A 99 5.12 19.21 -8.08
C GLN A 99 3.78 18.71 -7.54
N PHE A 100 3.76 18.11 -6.35
CA PHE A 100 2.56 17.59 -5.70
C PHE A 100 2.49 18.07 -4.24
N THR A 101 1.66 19.08 -4.00
CA THR A 101 1.49 19.77 -2.72
C THR A 101 0.18 19.37 -2.06
N ASP A 102 -0.03 19.74 -0.79
CA ASP A 102 -1.31 19.52 -0.10
C ASP A 102 -2.50 20.31 -0.69
N THR A 103 -2.24 21.25 -1.59
CA THR A 103 -3.26 22.07 -2.25
C THR A 103 -3.51 21.67 -3.70
N GLY A 104 -2.67 20.83 -4.31
CA GLY A 104 -2.80 20.49 -5.73
C GLY A 104 -1.48 20.17 -6.44
N PHE A 105 -1.53 20.19 -7.78
CA PHE A 105 -0.36 20.08 -8.64
C PHE A 105 0.37 21.43 -8.68
N GLY A 106 1.42 21.57 -7.88
CA GLY A 106 1.96 22.88 -7.48
C GLY A 106 2.49 23.74 -8.64
N LEU A 107 2.97 23.12 -9.72
CA LEU A 107 3.49 23.82 -10.90
C LEU A 107 2.42 24.17 -11.94
N VAL A 108 1.19 23.64 -11.81
CA VAL A 108 0.11 23.91 -12.77
C VAL A 108 -0.73 25.06 -12.26
N THR A 109 -0.25 26.27 -12.51
CA THR A 109 -0.95 27.52 -12.17
C THR A 109 -1.81 28.00 -13.32
N THR A 110 -2.75 28.90 -13.05
CA THR A 110 -3.44 29.61 -14.14
C THR A 110 -2.44 30.42 -14.94
N GLY A 111 -2.67 30.51 -16.24
CA GLY A 111 -1.82 31.28 -17.14
C GLY A 111 -2.48 31.43 -18.51
N ASP A 112 -2.21 32.58 -19.12
CA ASP A 112 -2.49 32.78 -20.53
C ASP A 112 -1.57 31.86 -21.35
N ALA A 113 -2.15 30.91 -22.07
CA ALA A 113 -1.43 29.89 -22.83
C ALA A 113 -0.93 30.42 -24.18
N LYS A 114 -1.35 31.63 -24.60
CA LYS A 114 -0.91 32.26 -25.85
C LYS A 114 0.22 33.25 -25.60
N GLU A 115 1.17 33.27 -26.53
CA GLU A 115 2.16 34.34 -26.62
C GLU A 115 1.53 35.54 -27.36
N SER A 116 1.80 36.76 -26.89
CA SER A 116 1.13 37.99 -27.32
C SER A 116 1.30 38.33 -28.81
N ARG A 117 2.33 37.80 -29.46
CA ARG A 117 2.67 37.98 -30.89
C ARG A 117 2.26 36.80 -31.77
N ALA A 118 1.75 35.72 -31.17
CA ALA A 118 1.41 34.48 -31.87
C ALA A 118 -0.10 34.18 -31.94
N GLY A 119 -0.96 35.10 -31.49
CA GLY A 119 -2.41 34.87 -31.37
C GLY A 119 -3.11 34.50 -32.68
N ASP A 120 -2.58 34.92 -33.82
CA ASP A 120 -3.11 34.64 -35.16
C ASP A 120 -2.44 33.44 -35.85
N LYS A 121 -1.44 32.80 -35.22
CA LYS A 121 -0.62 31.76 -35.85
C LYS A 121 -1.22 30.36 -35.72
N CYS A 122 -2.03 30.11 -34.70
CA CYS A 122 -2.58 28.80 -34.42
C CYS A 122 -4.04 28.69 -34.86
N ILE A 123 -4.34 27.78 -35.79
CA ILE A 123 -5.71 27.56 -36.29
C ILE A 123 -6.72 27.15 -35.21
N LEU A 124 -6.29 26.55 -34.09
CA LEU A 124 -7.19 26.26 -32.95
C LEU A 124 -7.71 27.52 -32.26
N LEU A 125 -7.00 28.63 -32.40
CA LEU A 125 -7.42 29.91 -31.81
C LEU A 125 -8.40 30.66 -32.71
N HIS A 126 -8.62 30.18 -33.95
CA HIS A 126 -9.42 30.86 -34.94
C HIS A 126 -10.84 30.30 -35.03
N LYS A 127 -11.81 31.20 -34.93
CA LYS A 127 -13.20 31.00 -35.34
C LYS A 127 -13.79 32.34 -35.74
N ALA A 128 -14.56 32.39 -36.83
CA ALA A 128 -15.31 33.59 -37.17
C ALA A 128 -16.26 34.01 -36.03
N ASP A 129 -16.50 35.32 -35.84
CA ASP A 129 -17.44 35.89 -34.87
C ASP A 129 -18.92 35.63 -35.24
N THR A 130 -19.26 34.39 -35.56
CA THR A 130 -20.60 33.95 -35.92
C THR A 130 -20.95 32.63 -35.23
N ASN A 131 -22.22 32.46 -34.90
CA ASN A 131 -22.74 31.21 -34.32
C ASN A 131 -22.98 30.14 -35.39
N SER A 132 -22.77 30.47 -36.66
CA SER A 132 -22.94 29.54 -37.77
C SER A 132 -21.72 28.61 -37.88
N PRO A 133 -21.92 27.29 -38.04
CA PRO A 133 -20.85 26.38 -38.39
C PRO A 133 -20.28 26.72 -39.78
N ALA A 134 -18.98 26.50 -39.96
CA ALA A 134 -18.27 26.76 -41.21
C ALA A 134 -17.18 25.71 -41.45
N ALA A 135 -16.98 25.33 -42.72
CA ALA A 135 -16.06 24.24 -43.09
C ALA A 135 -14.58 24.55 -42.81
N ASN A 136 -14.23 25.83 -42.67
CA ASN A 136 -12.88 26.30 -42.36
C ASN A 136 -12.64 26.52 -40.85
N ASP A 137 -13.65 26.36 -40.01
CA ASP A 137 -13.51 26.45 -38.55
C ASP A 137 -13.19 25.06 -37.98
N ILE A 138 -12.22 24.96 -37.07
CA ILE A 138 -12.03 23.72 -36.29
C ILE A 138 -13.19 23.58 -35.30
N PHE A 139 -13.52 24.66 -34.60
CA PHE A 139 -14.63 24.70 -33.65
C PHE A 139 -15.92 25.16 -34.32
N GLN A 140 -16.89 24.25 -34.42
CA GLN A 140 -18.15 24.53 -35.11
C GLN A 140 -19.09 25.46 -34.32
N ASN A 141 -18.91 25.57 -32.99
CA ASN A 141 -19.67 26.45 -32.11
C ASN A 141 -18.77 27.48 -31.42
N LYS A 142 -19.34 28.64 -31.03
CA LYS A 142 -18.66 29.62 -30.17
C LYS A 142 -18.57 29.14 -28.72
N GLY A 143 -17.71 29.79 -27.96
CA GLY A 143 -17.54 29.59 -26.52
C GLY A 143 -16.29 28.78 -26.17
N PRO A 144 -16.10 28.48 -24.88
CA PRO A 144 -14.93 27.76 -24.41
C PRO A 144 -14.98 26.29 -24.83
N HIS A 145 -13.87 25.82 -25.36
CA HIS A 145 -13.62 24.41 -25.68
C HIS A 145 -12.57 23.87 -24.72
N LEU A 146 -12.90 22.80 -24.02
CA LEU A 146 -12.02 22.17 -23.04
C LEU A 146 -11.20 21.07 -23.72
N LEU A 147 -9.89 21.28 -23.79
CA LEU A 147 -8.91 20.36 -24.35
C LEU A 147 -8.03 19.78 -23.24
N GLY A 148 -7.39 18.63 -23.50
CA GLY A 148 -6.54 17.97 -22.50
C GLY A 148 -7.29 17.69 -21.21
N ASP A 149 -8.56 17.29 -21.34
CA ASP A 149 -9.47 17.02 -20.22
C ASP A 149 -9.83 18.21 -19.33
N GLY A 150 -9.83 19.41 -19.93
CA GLY A 150 -10.08 20.65 -19.21
C GLY A 150 -8.82 21.31 -18.66
N LEU A 151 -7.62 20.82 -19.01
CA LEU A 151 -6.37 21.52 -18.70
C LEU A 151 -6.25 22.82 -19.50
N LEU A 152 -6.69 22.83 -20.75
CA LEU A 152 -6.65 24.00 -21.62
C LEU A 152 -8.08 24.38 -22.02
N SER A 153 -8.49 25.60 -21.70
CA SER A 153 -9.72 26.19 -22.20
C SER A 153 -9.39 27.13 -23.36
N VAL A 154 -10.00 26.90 -24.53
CA VAL A 154 -9.84 27.75 -25.72
C VAL A 154 -11.16 28.38 -26.09
N SER A 155 -11.25 29.70 -26.04
CA SER A 155 -12.34 30.48 -26.64
C SER A 155 -11.82 31.06 -27.96
N ALA A 156 -12.05 30.33 -29.05
CA ALA A 156 -11.60 30.72 -30.38
C ALA A 156 -12.44 31.90 -30.94
N HIS A 157 -11.76 32.91 -31.50
CA HIS A 157 -12.41 34.10 -32.06
C HIS A 157 -11.51 34.88 -33.02
N THR A 158 -12.07 35.60 -34.01
CA THR A 158 -11.30 36.47 -34.91
C THR A 158 -10.78 37.77 -34.28
N THR A 159 -11.31 38.17 -33.12
CA THR A 159 -10.96 39.45 -32.47
C THR A 159 -10.47 39.34 -31.02
N ASN A 160 -10.99 38.39 -30.24
CA ASN A 160 -10.65 38.20 -28.83
C ASN A 160 -10.43 36.71 -28.57
N VAL A 161 -9.22 36.24 -28.82
CA VAL A 161 -8.81 34.86 -28.53
C VAL A 161 -8.46 34.75 -27.06
N GLU A 162 -9.02 33.74 -26.38
CA GLU A 162 -8.57 33.35 -25.04
C GLU A 162 -8.12 31.90 -25.06
N ALA A 163 -6.95 31.63 -24.49
CA ALA A 163 -6.44 30.30 -24.27
C ALA A 163 -5.85 30.27 -22.86
N THR A 164 -6.46 29.51 -21.95
CA THR A 164 -6.12 29.57 -20.52
C THR A 164 -5.83 28.18 -20.00
N ILE A 165 -4.71 28.05 -19.27
CA ILE A 165 -4.42 26.85 -18.49
C ILE A 165 -5.26 26.88 -17.21
N THR A 166 -6.00 25.81 -16.97
CA THR A 166 -6.74 25.64 -15.72
C THR A 166 -5.76 25.48 -14.57
N ALA A 167 -5.88 26.33 -13.53
CA ALA A 167 -5.10 26.18 -12.32
C ALA A 167 -5.45 24.88 -11.60
N LEU A 168 -4.44 24.04 -11.38
CA LEU A 168 -4.57 22.81 -10.60
C LEU A 168 -3.76 22.85 -9.28
N ASN A 169 -3.11 23.97 -8.97
CA ASN A 169 -2.28 24.13 -7.78
C ASN A 169 -3.06 24.38 -6.48
N SER A 170 -4.37 24.65 -6.56
CA SER A 170 -5.24 24.95 -5.42
C SER A 170 -6.59 24.21 -5.45
N ILE A 171 -6.63 23.01 -6.03
CA ILE A 171 -7.84 22.18 -6.15
C ILE A 171 -8.19 21.44 -4.85
N ALA A 172 -7.24 21.32 -3.93
CA ALA A 172 -7.36 20.54 -2.70
C ALA A 172 -7.16 21.38 -1.44
N THR A 173 -7.61 20.84 -0.31
CA THR A 173 -7.30 21.37 1.02
C THR A 173 -6.81 20.23 1.89
N GLY A 174 -5.57 20.33 2.37
CA GLY A 174 -4.96 19.34 3.26
C GLY A 174 -4.83 17.95 2.61
N GLY A 175 -4.40 17.89 1.35
CA GLY A 175 -4.16 16.61 0.68
C GLY A 175 -5.39 15.99 0.03
N LYS A 176 -6.56 16.66 0.01
CA LYS A 176 -7.80 16.07 -0.51
C LYS A 176 -8.71 17.06 -1.21
N VAL A 177 -9.30 16.63 -2.33
CA VAL A 177 -10.44 17.29 -2.97
C VAL A 177 -11.73 16.70 -2.41
N ALA A 178 -12.50 17.50 -1.67
CA ALA A 178 -13.69 17.02 -0.95
C ALA A 178 -14.81 16.53 -1.89
N LYS A 179 -15.01 17.21 -3.01
CA LYS A 179 -15.99 16.85 -4.05
C LYS A 179 -15.28 16.81 -5.39
N ALA A 180 -14.67 15.68 -5.71
CA ALA A 180 -14.09 15.47 -7.03
C ALA A 180 -15.20 15.49 -8.08
N GLN A 181 -15.12 16.43 -9.03
CA GLN A 181 -16.06 16.58 -10.15
C GLN A 181 -15.31 16.56 -11.48
N HIS A 182 -14.05 16.97 -11.47
CA HIS A 182 -13.20 17.01 -12.64
C HIS A 182 -12.17 15.88 -12.63
N PRO A 183 -11.69 15.45 -13.80
CA PRO A 183 -10.77 14.32 -13.88
C PRO A 183 -9.44 14.53 -13.13
N TYR A 184 -8.92 15.76 -13.10
CA TYR A 184 -7.74 16.11 -12.31
C TYR A 184 -7.97 16.04 -10.80
N ASP A 185 -9.20 16.27 -10.32
CA ASP A 185 -9.57 16.05 -8.91
C ASP A 185 -9.47 14.56 -8.54
N HIS A 186 -9.98 13.70 -9.44
CA HIS A 186 -9.93 12.25 -9.27
C HIS A 186 -8.51 11.73 -9.29
N LEU A 187 -7.67 12.24 -10.21
CA LEU A 187 -6.25 11.92 -10.26
C LEU A 187 -5.54 12.34 -8.97
N TYR A 188 -5.73 13.60 -8.54
CA TYR A 188 -5.09 14.13 -7.33
C TYR A 188 -5.45 13.28 -6.10
N ASN A 189 -6.74 12.98 -5.90
CA ASN A 189 -7.20 12.14 -4.79
C ASN A 189 -6.64 10.71 -4.86
N ALA A 190 -6.44 10.14 -6.06
CA ALA A 190 -5.86 8.81 -6.20
C ALA A 190 -4.37 8.80 -5.82
N ILE A 191 -3.60 9.81 -6.26
CA ILE A 191 -2.20 9.98 -5.90
C ILE A 191 -2.06 10.22 -4.39
N ALA A 192 -2.86 11.13 -3.82
CA ALA A 192 -2.86 11.42 -2.39
C ALA A 192 -3.16 10.16 -1.56
N ALA A 193 -4.19 9.39 -1.94
CA ALA A 193 -4.55 8.16 -1.23
C ALA A 193 -3.45 7.10 -1.29
N LEU A 194 -2.71 7.01 -2.41
CA LEU A 194 -1.55 6.13 -2.53
C LEU A 194 -0.39 6.61 -1.65
N LYS A 195 -0.09 7.92 -1.64
CA LYS A 195 0.95 8.53 -0.81
C LYS A 195 0.69 8.35 0.69
N GLU A 196 -0.57 8.44 1.12
CA GLU A 196 -0.98 8.21 2.51
C GLU A 196 -0.95 6.74 2.93
N ALA A 197 -0.96 5.80 1.97
CA ALA A 197 -1.02 4.39 2.28
C ALA A 197 0.31 3.90 2.88
N LYS A 198 0.29 3.62 4.19
CA LYS A 198 1.48 3.13 4.89
C LYS A 198 1.61 1.61 4.72
N PRO A 199 2.80 1.09 4.37
CA PRO A 199 3.02 -0.35 4.43
C PRO A 199 2.92 -0.83 5.89
N HIS A 200 2.35 -2.01 6.08
CA HIS A 200 2.43 -2.73 7.34
C HIS A 200 3.61 -3.68 7.28
N SER A 201 4.48 -3.64 8.29
CA SER A 201 5.70 -4.46 8.35
C SER A 201 5.69 -5.26 9.63
N CYS A 202 5.94 -6.56 9.51
CA CYS A 202 6.14 -7.45 10.65
C CYS A 202 7.56 -7.38 11.22
N GLY A 203 8.50 -6.74 10.53
CA GLY A 203 9.94 -6.81 10.80
C GLY A 203 10.73 -7.13 9.53
N LYS A 204 12.06 -6.94 9.57
CA LYS A 204 12.95 -7.17 8.42
C LYS A 204 13.60 -8.55 8.42
N ASP A 205 13.58 -9.23 9.57
CA ASP A 205 14.19 -10.54 9.80
C ASP A 205 13.46 -11.29 10.93
N GLU A 206 13.76 -12.58 11.10
CA GLU A 206 13.12 -13.44 12.11
C GLU A 206 13.26 -12.87 13.53
N ALA A 207 14.40 -12.28 13.85
CA ALA A 207 14.68 -11.71 15.16
C ALA A 207 13.78 -10.50 15.46
N SER A 208 13.73 -9.54 14.54
CA SER A 208 12.93 -8.32 14.66
C SER A 208 11.43 -8.61 14.67
N VAL A 209 10.97 -9.62 13.91
CA VAL A 209 9.57 -10.07 13.95
C VAL A 209 9.21 -10.61 15.33
N MET A 210 9.97 -11.58 15.83
CA MET A 210 9.64 -12.21 17.11
C MET A 210 9.74 -11.20 18.26
N GLU A 211 10.82 -10.41 18.32
CA GLU A 211 11.00 -9.41 19.37
C GLU A 211 9.94 -8.30 19.29
N GLY A 212 9.61 -7.83 18.08
CA GLY A 212 8.59 -6.81 17.84
C GLY A 212 7.22 -7.25 18.38
N LEU A 213 6.75 -8.42 17.96
CA LEU A 213 5.45 -8.97 18.37
C LEU A 213 5.35 -9.28 19.87
N ILE A 214 6.49 -9.57 20.52
CA ILE A 214 6.54 -9.77 21.97
C ILE A 214 6.44 -8.42 22.68
N ASN A 215 7.14 -7.41 22.18
CA ASN A 215 7.25 -6.10 22.82
C ASN A 215 6.01 -5.21 22.59
N ASP A 216 5.30 -5.37 21.47
CA ASP A 216 4.05 -4.64 21.17
C ASP A 216 2.81 -5.27 21.84
N GLY A 217 2.96 -6.42 22.50
CA GLY A 217 1.89 -7.11 23.22
C GLY A 217 1.05 -8.08 22.38
N SER A 218 1.37 -8.26 21.10
CA SER A 218 0.65 -9.20 20.22
C SER A 218 0.72 -10.64 20.73
N VAL A 219 1.90 -11.08 21.18
CA VAL A 219 2.05 -12.43 21.78
C VAL A 219 1.25 -12.57 23.08
N ALA A 220 1.15 -11.52 23.90
CA ALA A 220 0.36 -11.55 25.12
C ALA A 220 -1.13 -11.68 24.81
N THR A 221 -1.60 -10.94 23.80
CA THR A 221 -2.99 -10.99 23.32
C THR A 221 -3.35 -12.39 22.82
N GLU A 222 -2.53 -12.98 21.95
CA GLU A 222 -2.83 -14.33 21.45
C GLU A 222 -2.72 -15.41 22.53
N LEU A 223 -1.81 -15.24 23.50
CA LEU A 223 -1.72 -16.14 24.64
C LEU A 223 -2.96 -16.06 25.54
N ALA A 224 -3.48 -14.85 25.78
CA ALA A 224 -4.73 -14.64 26.52
C ALA A 224 -5.93 -15.28 25.79
N ASN A 225 -6.04 -15.10 24.48
CA ASN A 225 -7.07 -15.76 23.64
C ASN A 225 -7.01 -17.29 23.76
N MET A 226 -5.81 -17.88 23.72
CA MET A 226 -5.62 -19.33 23.92
C MET A 226 -6.04 -19.79 25.32
N ILE A 227 -5.74 -19.01 26.36
CA ILE A 227 -6.14 -19.29 27.74
C ILE A 227 -7.66 -19.22 27.88
N LYS A 228 -8.28 -18.14 27.39
CA LYS A 228 -9.75 -17.95 27.42
C LYS A 228 -10.48 -19.04 26.64
N THR A 229 -9.92 -19.52 25.52
CA THR A 229 -10.48 -20.64 24.77
C THR A 229 -10.45 -21.95 25.56
N ARG A 230 -9.37 -22.17 26.33
CA ARG A 230 -9.23 -23.36 27.18
C ARG A 230 -10.12 -23.27 28.42
N GLU A 231 -10.27 -22.08 28.99
CA GLU A 231 -10.97 -21.80 30.24
C GLU A 231 -11.98 -20.65 30.02
N PRO A 232 -13.12 -20.92 29.33
CA PRO A 232 -14.06 -19.88 28.92
C PRO A 232 -14.71 -19.16 30.11
N ASP A 233 -14.85 -19.84 31.25
CA ASP A 233 -15.50 -19.32 32.45
C ASP A 233 -14.57 -18.47 33.34
N LEU A 234 -13.34 -18.16 32.88
CA LEU A 234 -12.46 -17.26 33.60
C LEU A 234 -13.09 -15.88 33.78
N PRO A 235 -12.96 -15.24 34.96
CA PRO A 235 -13.37 -13.86 35.16
C PRO A 235 -12.73 -12.91 34.15
N ASP A 236 -13.42 -11.82 33.82
CA ASP A 236 -12.95 -10.85 32.84
C ASP A 236 -11.56 -10.29 33.20
N GLY A 237 -10.65 -10.34 32.23
CA GLY A 237 -9.27 -9.85 32.35
C GLY A 237 -8.31 -10.78 33.09
N GLU A 238 -8.78 -11.93 33.59
CA GLU A 238 -7.90 -12.90 34.27
C GLU A 238 -7.01 -13.67 33.29
N ASP A 239 -7.50 -13.93 32.07
CA ASP A 239 -6.75 -14.49 30.95
C ASP A 239 -5.55 -13.61 30.57
N ALA A 240 -5.74 -12.28 30.52
CA ALA A 240 -4.68 -11.32 30.25
C ALA A 240 -3.61 -11.32 31.36
N LYS A 241 -4.02 -11.36 32.63
CA LYS A 241 -3.08 -11.45 33.76
C LYS A 241 -2.28 -12.76 33.73
N GLN A 242 -2.93 -13.88 33.44
CA GLN A 242 -2.25 -15.17 33.34
C GLN A 242 -1.26 -15.19 32.18
N ALA A 243 -1.63 -14.64 31.01
CA ALA A 243 -0.73 -14.50 29.87
C ALA A 243 0.52 -13.69 30.24
N GLU A 244 0.34 -12.55 30.90
CA GLU A 244 1.43 -11.69 31.34
C GLU A 244 2.35 -12.37 32.37
N ALA A 245 1.78 -13.11 33.31
CA ALA A 245 2.53 -13.88 34.30
C ALA A 245 3.40 -14.96 33.62
N ILE A 246 2.85 -15.67 32.63
CA ILE A 246 3.59 -16.69 31.86
C ILE A 246 4.76 -16.05 31.11
N LEU A 247 4.53 -14.94 30.41
CA LEU A 247 5.58 -14.25 29.65
C LEU A 247 6.67 -13.70 30.58
N THR A 248 6.30 -13.15 31.74
CA THR A 248 7.25 -12.66 32.76
C THR A 248 8.11 -13.80 33.33
N ALA A 249 7.49 -14.95 33.63
CA ALA A 249 8.21 -16.13 34.11
C ALA A 249 9.23 -16.64 33.08
N ILE A 250 8.90 -16.56 31.79
CA ILE A 250 9.80 -16.95 30.70
C ILE A 250 10.89 -15.89 30.51
N ALA A 251 10.60 -14.60 30.57
CA ALA A 251 11.61 -13.55 30.41
C ALA A 251 12.67 -13.55 31.53
N ALA A 252 12.35 -14.09 32.72
CA ALA A 252 13.29 -14.29 33.83
C ALA A 252 14.09 -13.03 34.23
N LYS A 253 13.40 -11.99 34.75
CA LYS A 253 13.97 -10.72 35.26
C LYS A 253 14.95 -9.97 34.32
N ASP A 254 15.09 -10.39 33.08
CA ASP A 254 15.92 -9.73 32.09
C ASP A 254 15.24 -8.42 31.65
N ASN A 255 16.04 -7.37 31.45
CA ASN A 255 15.57 -6.07 30.99
C ASN A 255 15.23 -6.06 29.50
N ASN A 256 15.55 -7.13 28.75
CA ASN A 256 15.17 -7.33 27.36
C ASN A 256 14.23 -8.55 27.21
N ARG A 257 12.94 -8.31 27.46
CA ARG A 257 11.87 -9.31 27.40
C ARG A 257 11.79 -10.01 26.04
N GLY A 258 11.72 -9.23 24.95
CA GLY A 258 11.63 -9.75 23.58
C GLY A 258 12.75 -10.73 23.25
N LYS A 259 13.99 -10.30 23.48
CA LYS A 259 15.18 -11.14 23.27
C LYS A 259 15.16 -12.41 24.11
N SER A 260 14.84 -12.29 25.39
CA SER A 260 14.86 -13.41 26.33
C SER A 260 13.85 -14.49 25.99
N ILE A 261 12.63 -14.07 25.63
CA ILE A 261 11.57 -14.99 25.20
C ILE A 261 11.93 -15.62 23.86
N ARG A 262 12.43 -14.85 22.88
CA ARG A 262 12.91 -15.39 21.60
C ARG A 262 13.98 -16.44 21.80
N ASP A 263 15.02 -16.14 22.58
CA ASP A 263 16.14 -17.05 22.80
C ASP A 263 15.68 -18.35 23.49
N LYS A 264 14.69 -18.28 24.38
CA LYS A 264 14.07 -19.49 24.97
C LYS A 264 13.26 -20.30 23.95
N ILE A 265 12.52 -19.63 23.07
CA ILE A 265 11.81 -20.33 21.97
C ILE A 265 12.83 -21.03 21.07
N LEU A 266 13.87 -20.34 20.64
CA LEU A 266 14.88 -20.88 19.72
C LEU A 266 15.69 -22.03 20.33
N LYS A 267 15.97 -21.99 21.65
CA LYS A 267 16.63 -23.07 22.40
C LYS A 267 15.69 -24.23 22.75
N THR A 268 14.38 -24.07 22.56
CA THR A 268 13.44 -25.15 22.80
C THR A 268 13.76 -26.29 21.84
N LYS A 269 13.85 -27.50 22.40
CA LYS A 269 14.12 -28.71 21.65
C LYS A 269 12.83 -29.35 21.18
N ILE A 270 12.80 -29.79 19.93
CA ILE A 270 11.70 -30.55 19.34
C ILE A 270 12.22 -31.82 18.67
N ASP A 271 11.39 -32.86 18.63
CA ASP A 271 11.70 -34.11 17.94
C ASP A 271 11.62 -33.88 16.41
N LYS A 272 12.71 -34.16 15.68
CA LYS A 272 12.70 -34.28 14.22
C LYS A 272 12.89 -35.73 13.78
N VAL A 273 12.29 -36.11 12.65
CA VAL A 273 12.48 -37.45 12.09
C VAL A 273 13.59 -37.40 11.05
N LYS A 274 14.68 -38.15 11.29
CA LYS A 274 15.77 -38.31 10.32
C LYS A 274 16.09 -39.79 10.20
N ASN A 275 16.08 -40.31 8.97
CA ASN A 275 16.32 -41.72 8.66
C ASN A 275 15.43 -42.68 9.50
N GLY A 276 14.15 -42.34 9.67
CA GLY A 276 13.20 -43.13 10.46
C GLY A 276 13.35 -43.01 11.99
N ASN A 277 14.37 -42.32 12.49
CA ASN A 277 14.62 -42.13 13.92
C ASN A 277 14.21 -40.75 14.39
N ARG A 278 13.74 -40.65 15.64
CA ARG A 278 13.51 -39.37 16.32
C ARG A 278 14.82 -38.84 16.88
N ILE A 279 15.12 -37.59 16.56
CA ILE A 279 16.29 -36.88 17.06
C ILE A 279 15.79 -35.58 17.67
N GLU A 280 16.12 -35.37 18.93
CA GLU A 280 15.82 -34.12 19.61
C GLU A 280 16.76 -33.02 19.09
N THR A 281 16.24 -31.87 18.65
CA THR A 281 17.03 -30.79 18.04
C THR A 281 16.46 -29.43 18.45
N ALA A 282 17.32 -28.46 18.74
CA ALA A 282 16.87 -27.09 19.03
C ALA A 282 16.20 -26.46 17.81
N ILE A 283 15.14 -25.66 18.00
CA ILE A 283 14.44 -24.99 16.90
C ILE A 283 15.40 -24.14 16.04
N SER A 284 16.40 -23.49 16.67
CA SER A 284 17.44 -22.72 15.98
C SER A 284 18.28 -23.52 14.99
N GLU A 285 18.40 -24.84 15.19
CA GLU A 285 19.22 -25.74 14.36
C GLU A 285 18.42 -26.38 13.22
N ILE A 286 17.11 -26.09 13.13
CA ILE A 286 16.22 -26.61 12.09
C ILE A 286 16.02 -25.51 11.05
N SER A 287 16.59 -25.69 9.86
CA SER A 287 16.50 -24.71 8.77
C SER A 287 15.20 -24.82 7.96
N SER A 288 14.54 -25.99 7.97
CA SER A 288 13.31 -26.21 7.20
C SER A 288 12.06 -25.86 7.99
N ALA A 289 11.21 -24.98 7.44
CA ALA A 289 9.90 -24.66 8.01
C ALA A 289 8.95 -25.87 8.04
N ALA A 290 9.09 -26.81 7.10
CA ALA A 290 8.31 -28.05 7.11
C ALA A 290 8.74 -28.94 8.29
N GLU A 291 10.05 -29.08 8.52
CA GLU A 291 10.58 -29.86 9.65
C GLU A 291 10.18 -29.24 11.01
N ARG A 292 10.22 -27.91 11.14
CA ARG A 292 9.75 -27.22 12.35
C ARG A 292 8.27 -27.53 12.64
N ARG A 293 7.40 -27.51 11.62
CA ARG A 293 5.97 -27.85 11.76
C ARG A 293 5.77 -29.32 12.13
N THR A 294 6.47 -30.24 11.47
CA THR A 294 6.38 -31.67 11.80
C THR A 294 6.82 -31.93 13.24
N GLY A 295 7.92 -31.32 13.70
CA GLY A 295 8.39 -31.50 15.07
C GLY A 295 7.43 -30.93 16.12
N TYR A 296 6.80 -29.78 15.85
CA TYR A 296 5.74 -29.26 16.72
C TYR A 296 4.54 -30.22 16.85
N LEU A 297 4.06 -30.78 15.73
CA LEU A 297 2.95 -31.75 15.73
C LEU A 297 3.31 -33.04 16.46
N LEU A 298 4.54 -33.53 16.32
CA LEU A 298 5.03 -34.70 17.04
C LEU A 298 5.00 -34.46 18.55
N GLU A 299 5.48 -33.31 19.00
CA GLU A 299 5.56 -33.01 20.43
C GLU A 299 4.19 -32.74 21.06
N HIS A 300 3.28 -32.12 20.29
CA HIS A 300 1.88 -32.01 20.69
C HIS A 300 1.22 -33.38 20.87
N ASN A 301 1.42 -34.31 19.93
CA ASN A 301 0.89 -35.68 20.04
C ASN A 301 1.50 -36.45 21.22
N LYS A 302 2.80 -36.31 21.46
CA LYS A 302 3.48 -36.94 22.60
C LYS A 302 2.91 -36.45 23.93
N THR A 303 2.67 -35.14 24.06
CA THR A 303 2.05 -34.57 25.25
C THR A 303 0.64 -35.13 25.46
N ARG A 304 -0.17 -35.25 24.39
CA ARG A 304 -1.50 -35.87 24.48
C ARG A 304 -1.46 -37.33 24.96
N ILE A 305 -0.50 -38.12 24.44
CA ILE A 305 -0.32 -39.51 24.85
C ILE A 305 0.07 -39.58 26.33
N GLN A 306 1.03 -38.76 26.76
CA GLN A 306 1.45 -38.71 28.17
C GLN A 306 0.31 -38.29 29.10
N LEU A 307 -0.52 -37.34 28.69
CA LEU A 307 -1.68 -36.88 29.46
C LEU A 307 -2.75 -37.96 29.61
N ALA A 308 -3.01 -38.71 28.53
CA ALA A 308 -3.91 -39.86 28.57
C ALA A 308 -3.38 -40.97 29.50
N GLU A 309 -2.07 -41.22 29.48
CA GLU A 309 -1.44 -42.20 30.35
C GLU A 309 -1.49 -41.76 31.83
N LEU A 310 -1.19 -40.48 32.11
CA LEU A 310 -1.28 -39.93 33.46
C LEU A 310 -2.72 -40.00 33.99
N SER A 311 -3.72 -39.70 33.15
CA SER A 311 -5.15 -39.84 33.49
C SER A 311 -5.50 -41.28 33.87
N LYS A 312 -5.03 -42.27 33.09
CA LYS A 312 -5.22 -43.69 33.42
C LYS A 312 -4.58 -44.04 34.77
N GLN A 313 -3.34 -43.61 35.00
CA GLN A 313 -2.63 -43.87 36.26
C GLN A 313 -3.34 -43.24 37.46
N LEU A 314 -3.84 -42.01 37.31
CA LEU A 314 -4.55 -41.29 38.35
C LEU A 314 -5.88 -41.99 38.69
N THR A 315 -6.59 -42.48 37.68
CA THR A 315 -7.83 -43.25 37.85
C THR A 315 -7.57 -44.59 38.55
N ALA A 316 -6.53 -45.32 38.10
CA ALA A 316 -6.13 -46.58 38.73
C ALA A 316 -5.69 -46.39 40.19
N THR A 317 -5.02 -45.27 40.50
CA THR A 317 -4.59 -44.94 41.87
C THR A 317 -5.78 -44.59 42.76
N ARG A 318 -6.77 -43.84 42.25
CA ARG A 318 -8.03 -43.57 42.97
C ARG A 318 -8.79 -44.85 43.30
N GLN A 319 -8.97 -45.74 42.31
CA GLN A 319 -9.65 -47.02 42.52
C GLN A 319 -8.94 -47.92 43.54
N LYS A 320 -7.60 -47.92 43.56
CA LYS A 320 -6.83 -48.65 44.58
C LYS A 320 -7.03 -48.07 45.98
N LYS A 321 -7.12 -46.74 46.09
CA LYS A 321 -7.36 -46.05 47.37
C LYS A 321 -8.79 -46.28 47.89
N GLU A 322 -9.80 -46.20 47.03
CA GLU A 322 -11.20 -46.51 47.37
C GLU A 322 -11.38 -47.96 47.84
N LYS A 323 -10.64 -48.91 47.24
CA LYS A 323 -10.62 -50.31 47.70
C LYS A 323 -9.90 -50.50 49.03
N ALA A 324 -8.93 -49.65 49.36
CA ALA A 324 -8.20 -49.71 50.62
C ALA A 324 -8.98 -49.05 51.78
N ASP A 325 -9.79 -48.04 51.48
CA ASP A 325 -10.61 -47.29 52.44
C ASP A 325 -12.01 -47.91 52.67
N ALA A 326 -12.36 -48.98 51.94
CA ALA A 326 -13.60 -49.71 52.16
C ALA A 326 -13.61 -50.38 53.55
N PRO A 327 -14.67 -50.22 54.36
CA PRO A 327 -14.71 -50.73 55.72
C PRO A 327 -14.56 -52.26 55.72
N LYS A 328 -13.61 -52.76 56.51
CA LYS A 328 -13.46 -54.20 56.74
C LYS A 328 -14.64 -54.66 57.59
N ASN A 329 -15.59 -55.35 56.97
CA ASN A 329 -16.62 -56.07 57.70
C ASN A 329 -15.95 -57.21 58.49
N ASN A 330 -15.89 -57.04 59.82
CA ASN A 330 -15.69 -58.12 60.78
C ASN A 330 -17.04 -58.44 61.43
#